data_AF-A0A6P1AAF5-F1
#
_entry.id   AF-A0A6P1AAF5-F1
#
_cell.length_a   1.000
_cell.length_b   1.000
_cell.length_c   1.000
_cell.angle_alpha   90.00
_cell.angle_beta   90.00
_cell.angle_gamma   90.00
#
_symmetry.space_group_name_H-M   'P 1'
#
loop_
_entity.id
_entity.type
_entity.pdbx_description
1 polymer ?
#
loop_
_entity_poly.entity_id
_entity_poly.type
_entity_poly.pdbx_seq_one_letter_code
_entity_poly.pdbx_strand_id
1 'polypeptide(L)' 'MSHQNHSVVECPRCGRHTIVQESATQWTCLNCSFSKDLSKPGLGSLVIVLGLIFLAIALLLA' A
#
# COMPACT_ATOMS: atom_id res chain seq x y z
N MET A 1 12.73 -21.24 -19.79
CA MET A 1 11.77 -20.21 -20.21
C MET A 1 11.44 -19.41 -18.95
N SER A 2 12.05 -18.25 -18.78
CA SER A 2 11.98 -17.48 -17.53
C SER A 2 10.66 -16.72 -17.48
N HIS A 3 9.76 -17.09 -16.56
CA HIS A 3 8.54 -16.33 -16.28
C HIS A 3 8.94 -15.00 -15.62
N GLN A 4 9.25 -14.00 -16.43
CA GLN A 4 9.30 -12.62 -15.95
C GLN A 4 7.85 -12.17 -15.73
N ASN A 5 7.38 -12.32 -14.50
CA ASN A 5 6.16 -11.70 -14.01
C ASN A 5 6.42 -10.17 -13.97
N HIS A 6 6.43 -9.55 -15.13
CA HIS A 6 6.43 -8.11 -15.29
C HIS A 6 5.04 -7.68 -14.82
N SER A 7 4.91 -7.45 -13.51
CA SER A 7 3.72 -6.87 -12.91
C SER A 7 3.55 -5.49 -13.51
N VAL A 8 2.86 -5.42 -14.65
CA VAL A 8 2.61 -4.18 -15.36
C VAL A 8 1.76 -3.35 -14.42
N VAL A 9 2.33 -2.25 -13.90
CA VAL A 9 1.67 -1.45 -12.88
C VAL A 9 0.55 -0.67 -13.56
N GLU A 10 -0.64 -1.27 -13.55
CA GLU A 10 -1.86 -0.64 -14.02
C GLU A 10 -2.39 0.33 -12.96
N CYS A 11 -2.92 1.47 -13.40
CA CYS A 11 -3.60 2.36 -12.49
C CYS A 11 -4.89 1.73 -11.94
N PRO A 12 -5.05 1.55 -10.61
CA PRO A 12 -6.24 0.91 -10.05
C PRO A 12 -7.52 1.73 -10.25
N ARG A 13 -7.40 3.01 -10.62
CA ARG A 13 -8.57 3.88 -10.93
C ARG A 13 -8.99 3.85 -12.38
N CYS A 14 -8.07 3.71 -13.33
CA CYS A 14 -8.38 3.86 -14.76
C CYS A 14 -7.91 2.70 -15.64
N GLY A 15 -7.23 1.70 -15.08
CA GLY A 15 -6.70 0.54 -15.81
C GLY A 15 -5.60 0.88 -16.82
N ARG A 16 -5.06 2.11 -16.81
CA ARG A 16 -4.03 2.53 -17.77
C ARG A 16 -2.63 2.36 -17.22
N HIS A 17 -1.72 1.98 -18.10
CA HIS A 17 -0.27 1.84 -17.87
C HIS A 17 0.46 3.19 -17.93
N THR A 18 -0.10 4.23 -17.33
CA THR A 18 0.47 5.59 -17.32
C THR A 18 0.77 6.05 -15.90
N ILE A 19 1.09 5.11 -15.00
CA ILE A 19 1.60 5.42 -13.67
C ILE A 19 3.09 5.73 -13.79
N VAL A 20 3.47 6.90 -13.31
CA VAL A 20 4.86 7.34 -13.19
C VAL A 20 5.19 7.54 -11.72
N GLN A 21 6.42 7.22 -11.36
CA GLN A 21 6.93 7.51 -10.03
C GLN A 21 7.40 8.98 -10.03
N GLU A 22 6.65 9.86 -9.35
CA GLU A 22 7.04 11.27 -9.22
C GLU A 22 8.16 11.46 -8.19
N SER A 23 8.18 10.60 -7.17
CA SER A 23 9.24 10.57 -6.16
C SER A 23 9.39 9.18 -5.58
N ALA A 24 10.48 8.93 -4.83
CA ALA A 24 10.78 7.60 -4.26
C ALA A 24 9.59 6.98 -3.50
N THR A 25 8.71 7.83 -2.97
CA THR A 25 7.56 7.44 -2.17
C THR A 25 6.21 7.89 -2.76
N GLN A 26 6.17 8.50 -3.95
CA GLN A 26 4.92 8.96 -4.56
C GLN A 26 4.77 8.49 -6.01
N TRP A 27 3.63 7.88 -6.27
CA TRP A 27 3.29 7.32 -7.57
C TRP A 27 2.04 8.04 -8.07
N THR A 28 2.14 8.70 -9.22
CA THR A 28 1.03 9.47 -9.80
C THR A 28 0.68 8.91 -11.17
N CYS A 29 -0.62 8.70 -11.42
CA CYS A 29 -1.13 8.38 -12.75
C CYS A 29 -1.43 9.66 -13.52
N LEU A 30 -0.77 9.86 -14.66
CA LEU A 30 -0.92 11.05 -15.50
C LEU A 30 -2.30 11.15 -16.18
N ASN A 31 -3.03 10.04 -16.31
CA ASN A 31 -4.30 10.01 -17.04
C ASN A 31 -5.51 10.40 -16.17
N CYS A 32 -5.47 10.09 -14.87
CA CYS A 32 -6.58 10.36 -13.95
C CYS A 32 -6.15 11.13 -12.70
N SER A 33 -4.93 11.68 -12.71
CA SER A 33 -4.29 12.41 -11.60
C SER A 33 -4.41 11.66 -10.27
N PHE A 34 -4.28 10.33 -10.31
CA PHE A 34 -4.36 9.51 -9.10
C PHE A 34 -2.98 9.41 -8.48
N SER A 35 -2.82 9.98 -7.29
CA SER A 35 -1.56 9.98 -6.54
C SER A 35 -1.67 9.05 -5.34
N LYS A 36 -0.75 8.08 -5.24
CA LYS A 36 -0.59 7.21 -4.09
C LYS A 36 0.72 7.57 -3.39
N ASP A 37 0.60 7.97 -2.14
CA ASP A 37 1.71 8.36 -1.29
C ASP A 37 2.08 7.16 -0.39
N LEU A 38 3.19 6.50 -0.71
CA LEU A 38 3.75 5.38 0.04
C LEU A 38 4.55 5.86 1.26
N SER A 39 4.79 7.17 1.40
CA SER A 39 5.54 7.74 2.56
C SER A 39 4.73 7.71 3.84
N LYS A 40 3.41 7.62 3.76
CA LYS A 40 2.55 7.64 4.94
C LYS A 40 2.58 6.26 5.59
N PRO A 41 3.13 6.11 6.81
CA PRO A 41 2.96 4.89 7.58
C PRO A 41 1.45 4.71 7.75
N GLY A 42 0.90 3.70 7.08
CA GLY A 42 -0.54 3.47 7.09
C GLY A 42 -1.02 3.31 8.53
N LEU A 43 -2.15 3.93 8.87
CA LEU A 43 -2.83 3.74 10.15
C LEU A 43 -2.95 2.26 10.54
N GLY A 44 -2.95 1.35 9.55
CA GLY A 44 -2.94 -0.09 9.75
C GLY A 44 -1.86 -0.58 10.71
N SER A 45 -0.65 0.00 10.71
CA SER A 45 0.41 -0.43 11.64
C SER A 45 0.05 -0.16 13.10
N LEU A 46 -0.58 0.98 13.39
CA LEU A 46 -1.01 1.32 14.75
C LEU A 46 -2.15 0.42 15.23
N VAL A 47 -3.11 0.14 14.34
CA VAL A 47 -4.27 -0.70 14.64
C VAL A 47 -3.83 -2.14 14.91
N ILE A 48 -2.86 -2.66 14.16
CA ILE A 48 -2.29 -4.00 14.38
C ILE A 48 -1.61 -4.06 15.75
N VAL A 49 -0.77 -3.09 16.10
CA VAL A 49 -0.08 -3.05 17.40
C VAL A 49 -1.08 -2.98 18.55
N LEU A 50 -2.08 -2.09 18.46
CA LEU A 50 -3.13 -1.98 19.48
C LEU A 50 -3.94 -3.28 19.63
N GLY A 51 -4.27 -3.93 18.50
CA GLY A 51 -4.96 -5.22 18.52
C GLY A 51 -4.15 -6.34 19.19
N LEU A 52 -2.84 -6.41 18.90
CA LEU A 52 -1.95 -7.39 19.52
C LEU A 52 -1.80 -7.15 21.03
N ILE A 53 -1.68 -5.89 21.46
CA ILE A 53 -1.63 -5.53 22.89
C ILE A 53 -2.93 -5.94 23.58
N PHE A 54 -4.08 -5.63 22.98
CA PHE A 54 -5.38 -5.96 23.55
C PHE A 54 -5.58 -7.48 23.69
N LEU A 55 -5.15 -8.25 22.67
CA LEU A 55 -5.19 -9.71 22.70
C LEU A 55 -4.31 -10.29 23.82
N ALA A 56 -3.10 -9.76 24.00
CA ALA A 56 -2.19 -10.20 25.05
C ALA A 56 -2.74 -9.93 26.46
N ILE A 57 -3.36 -8.76 26.66
CA ILE A 57 -4.01 -8.40 27.93
C ILE A 57 -5.21 -9.31 28.20
N ALA A 58 -6.03 -9.59 27.19
CA ALA A 58 -7.18 -10.49 27.34
C ALA A 58 -6.75 -11.91 27.73
N LEU A 59 -5.65 -12.42 27.17
CA LEU A 59 -5.07 -13.72 27.52
C LEU A 59 -4.47 -13.76 28.95
N LEU A 60 -3.94 -12.64 29.44
CA LEU A 60 -3.41 -12.54 30.81
C LEU A 60 -4.50 -12.48 31.88
N LEU A 61 -5.69 -11.97 31.51
CA LEU A 61 -6.82 -11.78 32.41
C LEU A 61 -7.83 -12.94 32.37
N ALA A 62 -7.69 -13.88 31.43
CA ALA A 62 -8.53 -15.08 31.28
C ALA A 62 -7.94 -16.27 32.05
#